data_AF-A0A7X7KF53-F1
#
_entry.id   AF-A0A7X7KF53-F1
#
_cell.length_a   1.000
_cell.length_b   1.000
_cell.length_c   1.000
_cell.angle_alpha   90.00
_cell.angle_beta   90.00
_cell.angle_gamma   90.00
#
_symmetry.space_group_name_H-M   'P 1'
#
loop_
_entity.id
_entity.type
_entity.pdbx_description
1 polymer ?
#
loop_
_entity_poly.entity_id
_entity_poly.type
_entity_poly.pdbx_seq_one_letter_code
_entity_poly.pdbx_strand_id
1 'polypeptide(L)' 'MKDWDLNTFVAKLEMSLKKFRVTLAAVETQWNDDAYRRYQEKHLAPIEPNVRKMLDAIAKLNEVLIAAERDCGSEEKGYR' A
#
# COMPACT_ATOMS: atom_id res chain seq x y z
N MET A 1 3.05 10.35 -17.44
CA MET A 1 2.66 9.98 -16.06
C MET A 1 2.93 11.21 -15.23
N LYS A 2 1.96 11.75 -14.47
CA LYS A 2 2.32 12.76 -13.45
C LYS A 2 3.28 12.06 -12.49
N ASP A 3 4.38 12.70 -12.11
CA ASP A 3 5.40 12.08 -11.23
C ASP A 3 4.83 11.67 -9.85
N TRP A 4 3.60 12.09 -9.54
CA TRP A 4 2.91 11.89 -8.26
C TRP A 4 1.69 10.95 -8.40
N ASP A 5 1.64 10.09 -9.42
CA ASP A 5 0.56 9.10 -9.54
C ASP A 5 0.68 8.00 -8.47
N LEU A 6 0.03 8.26 -7.34
CA LEU A 6 -0.01 7.36 -6.18
C LEU A 6 -0.82 6.07 -6.46
N ASN A 7 -1.74 6.08 -7.42
CA ASN A 7 -2.58 4.91 -7.74
C ASN A 7 -1.75 3.76 -8.32
N THR A 8 -0.77 4.09 -9.17
CA THR A 8 0.16 3.10 -9.72
C THR A 8 0.98 2.43 -8.59
N PHE A 9 1.38 3.19 -7.57
CA PHE A 9 2.10 2.63 -6.42
C PHE A 9 1.21 1.74 -5.55
N VAL A 10 -0.02 2.16 -5.28
CA VAL A 10 -1.03 1.35 -4.56
C VAL A 10 -1.21 -0.01 -5.24
N ALA A 11 -1.46 -0.02 -6.55
CA ALA A 11 -1.66 -1.26 -7.29
C ALA A 11 -0.46 -2.21 -7.19
N LYS A 12 0.77 -1.67 -7.32
CA LYS A 12 2.01 -2.47 -7.17
C LYS A 12 2.16 -3.04 -5.76
N LEU A 13 1.81 -2.28 -4.73
CA LEU A 13 1.91 -2.70 -3.34
C LEU A 13 0.92 -3.84 -3.06
N GLU A 14 -0.33 -3.72 -3.53
CA GLU A 14 -1.36 -4.76 -3.39
C GLU A 14 -0.96 -6.05 -4.13
N MET A 15 -0.46 -5.93 -5.36
CA MET A 15 0.05 -7.08 -6.11
C MET A 15 1.21 -7.78 -5.38
N SER A 16 2.11 -7.00 -4.79
CA SER A 16 3.26 -7.53 -4.04
C SER A 16 2.82 -8.24 -2.77
N LEU A 17 1.85 -7.68 -2.03
CA LEU A 17 1.27 -8.33 -0.85
C LEU A 17 0.56 -9.64 -1.21
N LYS A 18 -0.17 -9.66 -2.33
CA LYS A 18 -0.78 -10.89 -2.84
C LYS A 18 0.28 -11.95 -3.17
N LYS A 19 1.34 -11.57 -3.88
CA LYS A 19 2.46 -12.47 -4.21
C LYS A 19 3.12 -13.01 -2.94
N PHE A 20 3.37 -12.14 -1.96
CA PHE A 20 3.93 -12.52 -0.67
C PHE A 20 3.10 -13.58 0.06
N ARG A 21 1.77 -13.41 0.13
CA ARG A 21 0.87 -14.42 0.74
C ARG A 21 0.95 -15.77 0.03
N VAL A 22 0.95 -15.79 -1.30
CA VAL A 22 1.06 -17.03 -2.09
C VAL A 22 2.40 -17.71 -1.85
N THR A 23 3.50 -16.95 -1.86
CA THR A 23 4.83 -17.48 -1.59
C THR A 23 4.95 -18.02 -0.17
N LEU A 24 4.38 -17.33 0.83
CA LEU A 24 4.36 -17.82 2.20
C LEU A 24 3.61 -19.14 2.34
N ALA A 25 2.42 -19.24 1.76
CA ALA A 25 1.66 -20.49 1.79
C ALA A 25 2.44 -21.66 1.16
N ALA A 26 3.22 -21.40 0.11
CA ALA A 26 4.10 -22.41 -0.48
C ALA A 26 5.26 -22.80 0.45
N VAL A 27 5.88 -21.82 1.11
CA VAL A 27 6.95 -22.07 2.11
C VAL A 27 6.42 -22.88 3.29
N GLU A 28 5.21 -22.60 3.78
CA GLU A 28 4.55 -23.34 4.86
C GLU A 28 4.35 -24.82 4.57
N THR A 29 4.28 -25.22 3.29
CA THR A 29 4.21 -26.65 2.94
C THR A 29 5.52 -27.39 3.21
N GLN A 30 6.65 -26.68 3.24
CA GLN A 30 7.99 -27.24 3.39
C GLN A 30 8.63 -26.91 4.75
N TRP A 31 8.23 -25.80 5.36
CA TRP A 31 8.76 -25.30 6.62
C TRP A 31 7.60 -24.87 7.54
N ASN A 32 7.24 -25.72 8.50
CA ASN A 32 6.11 -25.49 9.42
C ASN A 32 6.41 -25.86 10.88
N ASP A 33 7.70 -25.94 11.23
CA ASP A 33 8.14 -26.29 12.57
C ASP A 33 7.96 -25.13 13.57
N ASP A 34 8.34 -25.36 14.82
CA ASP A 34 8.23 -24.33 15.86
C ASP A 34 9.16 -23.13 15.62
N ALA A 35 10.25 -23.30 14.87
CA ALA A 35 11.10 -22.18 14.47
C ALA A 35 10.39 -21.30 13.43
N TYR A 36 9.70 -21.91 12.47
CA TYR A 36 8.85 -21.21 11.51
C TYR A 36 7.76 -20.41 12.21
N ARG A 37 7.03 -21.02 13.16
CA ARG A 37 5.96 -20.32 13.90
C ARG A 37 6.47 -19.08 14.63
N ARG A 38 7.60 -19.19 15.34
CA ARG A 38 8.24 -18.05 16.02
C ARG A 38 8.69 -16.98 15.04
N TYR A 39 9.22 -17.38 13.88
CA TYR A 39 9.62 -16.46 12.83
C TYR A 39 8.41 -15.73 12.23
N GLN A 40 7.32 -16.45 11.98
CA GLN A 40 6.08 -15.93 11.46
C GLN A 40 5.48 -14.88 12.39
N GLU A 41 5.34 -15.19 13.69
CA GLU A 41 4.82 -14.27 14.69
C GLU A 41 5.67 -12.99 14.79
N LYS A 42 6.99 -13.14 14.80
CA LYS A 42 7.90 -12.00 15.03
C LYS A 42 8.10 -11.13 13.79
N HIS A 43 8.16 -11.72 12.60
CA HIS A 43 8.61 -11.04 11.39
C HIS A 43 7.55 -10.94 10.30
N LEU A 44 6.71 -11.95 10.14
CA LEU A 44 5.76 -12.01 9.02
C LEU A 44 4.40 -11.41 9.39
N ALA A 45 3.88 -11.68 10.58
CA ALA A 45 2.61 -11.16 11.08
C ALA A 45 2.50 -9.63 11.03
N PRO A 46 3.56 -8.83 11.31
CA PRO A 46 3.48 -7.37 11.23
C PRO A 46 3.40 -6.80 9.80
N ILE A 47 3.83 -7.55 8.78
CA ILE A 47 3.99 -7.02 7.40
C ILE A 47 2.65 -6.56 6.85
N GLU A 48 1.64 -7.42 6.90
CA GLU A 48 0.34 -7.14 6.31
C GLU A 48 -0.39 -5.94 6.96
N PRO A 49 -0.49 -5.85 8.30
CA PRO A 49 -1.00 -4.64 8.96
C PRO A 49 -0.24 -3.37 8.59
N ASN A 50 1.09 -3.44 8.47
CA ASN A 50 1.91 -2.28 8.11
C ASN A 50 1.68 -1.83 6.67
N VAL A 51 1.61 -2.78 5.73
CA VAL A 51 1.27 -2.51 4.33
C VAL A 51 -0.12 -1.89 4.22
N ARG A 52 -1.11 -2.39 4.99
CA ARG A 52 -2.46 -1.81 5.00
C ARG A 52 -2.46 -0.37 5.51
N LYS A 53 -1.75 -0.09 6.61
CA LYS A 53 -1.59 1.29 7.12
C LYS A 53 -0.97 2.22 6.08
N MET A 54 0.01 1.74 5.32
CA MET A 54 0.62 2.52 4.24
C MET A 54 -0.39 2.83 3.13
N LEU A 55 -1.18 1.85 2.70
CA LEU A 55 -2.24 2.06 1.71
C LEU A 55 -3.27 3.09 2.17
N ASP A 56 -3.72 3.00 3.42
CA ASP A 56 -4.67 3.95 3.99
C ASP A 56 -4.08 5.37 4.05
N ALA A 57 -2.78 5.50 4.36
CA ALA A 57 -2.09 6.80 4.35
C ALA A 57 -1.97 7.37 2.92
N ILE A 58 -1.67 6.53 1.93
CA ILE A 58 -1.61 6.93 0.52
C ILE A 58 -2.98 7.40 0.02
N ALA A 59 -4.06 6.70 0.40
CA ALA A 59 -5.42 7.10 0.05
C ALA A 59 -5.75 8.51 0.57
N LYS A 60 -5.43 8.79 1.84
CA LYS A 60 -5.61 10.13 2.44
C LYS A 60 -4.77 11.20 1.74
N LEU A 61 -3.52 10.88 1.39
CA LEU A 61 -2.66 11.81 0.64
C LEU A 61 -3.26 12.14 -0.74
N ASN A 62 -3.81 11.14 -1.42
CA ASN A 62 -4.44 11.34 -2.72
C ASN A 62 -5.68 12.24 -2.61
N GLU A 63 -6.51 12.06 -1.57
CA GLU A 63 -7.66 12.95 -1.29
C GLU A 63 -7.22 14.40 -1.10
N VAL A 64 -6.16 14.65 -0.32
CA VAL A 64 -5.62 15.99 -0.08
C VAL A 64 -5.08 16.61 -1.36
N LEU A 65 -4.36 15.84 -2.19
CA LEU A 65 -3.83 16.34 -3.46
C LEU A 65 -4.94 16.69 -4.45
N ILE A 66 -6.00 15.88 -4.52
CA ILE A 66 -7.18 16.16 -5.37
C ILE A 66 -7.89 17.44 -4.90
N ALA A 67 -8.06 17.62 -3.58
CA ALA A 67 -8.64 18.83 -3.03
C ALA A 67 -7.80 20.07 -3.38
N ALA A 68 -6.47 19.98 -3.21
CA ALA A 68 -5.56 21.08 -3.55
C ALA A 68 -5.56 21.40 -5.05
N GLU A 69 -5.58 20.38 -5.93
CA GLU A 69 -5.70 20.57 -7.38
C GLU A 69 -7.01 21.28 -7.74
N ARG A 70 -8.12 20.93 -7.08
CA ARG A 70 -9.40 21.61 -7.26
C ARG A 70 -9.33 23.07 -6.85
N ASP A 71 -8.84 23.35 -5.65
CA ASP A 71 -8.84 24.68 -5.05
C ASP A 71 -7.94 25.65 -5.85
N CYS A 72 -6.74 25.22 -6.26
CA CYS A 72 -5.85 25.99 -7.14
C CYS A 72 -6.43 26.20 -8.55
N GLY A 73 -7.17 25.22 -9.09
CA GLY A 73 -7.80 25.35 -10.41
C GLY A 73 -9.05 26.24 -10.42
N SER A 74 -9.66 26.50 -9.26
CA SER A 74 -10.83 27.39 -9.14
C SER A 74 -10.47 28.89 -9.11
N GLU A 75 -9.26 29.27 -8.75
CA GLU A 75 -8.84 30.68 -8.73
C GLU A 75 -8.65 31.28 -10.14
N GLU A 76 -8.35 30.47 -11.16
CA GLU A 76 -8.15 30.94 -12.54
C GLU A 76 -9.44 31.38 -13.27
N LYS A 77 -10.63 31.03 -12.75
CA LYS A 77 -11.92 31.35 -13.41
C LYS A 77 -12.61 32.61 -12.88
N GLY A 78 -11.98 33.35 -11.96
CA GLY A 78 -12.54 34.56 -11.34
C GLY A 78 -12.29 35.88 -12.07
N TYR A 79 -11.55 35.89 -13.17
CA TYR A 79 -11.25 37.10 -13.97
C TYR A 79 -11.48 36.85 -15.46
N ARG A 80 -12.74 36.77 -15.88
CA ARG A 80 -13.16 37.09 -17.25
C ARG A 80 -14.65 37.37 -17.34
#